data_AF-A0AAV3Q2S6-F1
#
_entry.id   AF-A0AAV3Q2S6-F1
#
_cell.length_a   1.000
_cell.length_b   1.000
_cell.length_c   1.000
_cell.angle_alpha   90.00
_cell.angle_beta   90.00
_cell.angle_gamma   90.00
#
_symmetry.space_group_name_H-M   'P 1'
#
loop_
_entity.id
_entity.type
_entity.pdbx_description
1 polymer ?
#
loop_
_entity_poly.entity_id
_entity_poly.type
_entity_poly.pdbx_seq_one_letter_code
_entity_poly.pdbx_strand_id
1 'polypeptide(L)'
;MLTSYLGGFSILFLENGFLLGLSDGLWYWAVNKVIVEFSFVISGKRILTNAHVVAHSTYIQVSKISKGCVQIYTAKVQAMGHECDLAILVIDIEDFWLDMQPLEFGNIPFLQYVVSVGSAHLIGKIKVVVSRIESIVYAHSSIKLLAIQIDALVTPDNIGAPVFLGDSLVVIGICFQMSDKDIKNSRLVHDN
;
A
#
# COMPACT_ATOMS: atom_id res chain seq x y z
N MET A 1 6.95 -30.69 -10.16
CA MET A 1 6.88 -30.24 -11.56
C MET A 1 5.60 -30.82 -12.15
N LEU A 2 4.54 -30.04 -12.22
CA LEU A 2 3.23 -30.45 -12.76
C LEU A 2 3.04 -29.74 -14.10
N THR A 3 2.94 -30.52 -15.17
CA THR A 3 2.57 -30.02 -16.50
C THR A 3 1.11 -30.38 -16.71
N SER A 4 0.25 -29.39 -16.94
CA SER A 4 -1.15 -29.60 -17.31
C SER A 4 -1.33 -29.17 -18.77
N TYR A 5 -1.67 -30.13 -19.64
CA TYR A 5 -2.03 -29.88 -21.03
C TYR A 5 -3.54 -29.60 -21.12
N LEU A 6 -3.92 -28.33 -21.26
CA LEU A 6 -5.25 -27.93 -21.69
C LEU A 6 -5.10 -27.01 -22.90
N GLY A 7 -5.52 -27.47 -24.09
CA GLY A 7 -5.81 -26.59 -25.23
C GLY A 7 -4.65 -26.02 -26.06
N GLY A 8 -3.53 -26.75 -26.23
CA GLY A 8 -2.46 -26.34 -27.16
C GLY A 8 -1.42 -25.36 -26.59
N PHE A 9 -1.47 -25.10 -25.28
CA PHE A 9 -0.48 -24.30 -24.56
C PHE A 9 0.23 -25.15 -23.50
N SER A 10 1.53 -24.94 -23.32
CA SER A 10 2.34 -25.54 -22.25
C SER A 10 2.57 -24.51 -21.15
N ILE A 11 2.28 -24.83 -19.90
CA ILE A 11 2.58 -23.93 -18.77
C ILE A 11 3.59 -24.60 -17.86
N LEU A 12 4.69 -23.90 -17.55
CA LEU A 12 5.71 -24.33 -16.60
C LEU A 12 5.79 -23.33 -15.45
N PHE A 13 5.40 -23.75 -14.24
CA PHE A 13 5.49 -22.93 -13.03
C PHE A 13 6.91 -22.94 -12.45
N LEU A 14 7.40 -21.76 -12.04
CA LEU A 14 8.71 -21.49 -11.44
C LEU A 14 8.52 -20.67 -10.16
N GLU A 15 9.53 -20.58 -9.30
CA GLU A 15 9.43 -19.89 -8.00
C GLU A 15 8.96 -18.41 -8.11
N ASN A 16 9.32 -17.73 -9.20
CA ASN A 16 9.01 -16.29 -9.42
C ASN A 16 8.12 -16.03 -10.64
N GLY A 17 7.40 -17.03 -11.15
CA GLY A 17 6.57 -16.86 -12.34
C GLY A 17 6.19 -18.15 -13.03
N PHE A 18 5.77 -18.03 -14.29
CA PHE A 18 5.51 -19.18 -15.14
C PHE A 18 5.91 -18.89 -16.59
N LEU A 19 6.33 -19.94 -17.29
CA LEU A 19 6.60 -19.92 -18.71
C LEU A 19 5.37 -20.43 -19.45
N LEU A 20 4.90 -19.68 -20.44
CA LEU A 20 3.77 -20.04 -21.30
C LEU A 20 4.30 -20.35 -22.70
N GLY A 21 4.29 -21.63 -23.09
CA GLY A 21 4.66 -22.12 -24.41
C GLY A 21 3.44 -22.16 -25.32
N LEU A 22 3.50 -21.45 -26.44
CA LEU A 22 2.51 -21.56 -27.51
C LEU A 22 2.84 -22.73 -28.43
N SER A 23 1.85 -23.17 -29.23
CA SER A 23 1.98 -24.29 -30.16
C SER A 23 3.01 -24.08 -31.29
N ASP A 24 3.46 -22.84 -31.50
CA ASP A 24 4.50 -22.47 -32.46
C ASP A 24 5.93 -22.56 -31.90
N GLY A 25 6.09 -22.97 -30.63
CA GLY A 25 7.38 -23.11 -29.97
C GLY A 25 7.90 -21.84 -29.31
N LEU A 26 7.15 -20.73 -29.32
CA LEU A 26 7.48 -19.52 -28.58
C LEU A 26 7.15 -19.67 -27.09
N TRP A 27 8.10 -19.26 -26.24
CA TRP A 27 7.95 -19.27 -24.78
C TRP A 27 7.93 -17.84 -24.25
N TYR A 28 6.86 -17.49 -23.53
CA TYR A 28 6.72 -16.20 -22.86
C TYR A 28 6.95 -16.35 -21.37
N TRP A 29 7.77 -15.48 -20.80
CA TRP A 29 7.94 -15.38 -19.36
C TRP A 29 6.87 -14.47 -18.76
N ALA A 30 6.03 -15.03 -17.89
CA ALA A 30 5.08 -14.27 -17.10
C ALA A 30 5.56 -14.25 -15.63
N VAL A 31 5.75 -13.05 -15.09
CA VAL A 31 6.07 -12.84 -13.67
C VAL A 31 4.76 -12.73 -12.89
N ASN A 32 4.57 -13.56 -11.86
CA ASN A 32 3.58 -13.27 -10.83
C ASN A 32 4.25 -12.40 -9.78
N LYS A 33 3.98 -11.08 -9.82
CA LYS A 33 4.44 -10.16 -8.77
C LYS A 33 3.39 -10.12 -7.67
N VAL A 34 3.77 -10.55 -6.47
CA VAL A 34 2.95 -10.38 -5.26
C VAL A 34 3.50 -9.16 -4.52
N ILE A 35 2.64 -8.17 -4.27
CA ILE A 35 2.93 -7.00 -3.44
C ILE A 35 2.10 -7.15 -2.18
N VAL A 36 2.75 -7.05 -1.01
CA VAL A 36 2.09 -7.10 0.29
C VAL A 36 2.43 -5.82 1.01
N GLU A 37 1.41 -5.01 1.28
CA GLU A 37 1.54 -3.74 1.98
C GLU A 37 0.40 -3.57 2.98
N PHE A 38 0.55 -2.55 3.83
CA PHE A 38 -0.46 -2.25 4.81
C PHE A 38 -1.69 -1.57 4.21
N SER A 39 -2.78 -1.72 4.94
CA SER A 39 -4.02 -1.00 4.70
C SER A 39 -4.77 -0.89 6.02
N PHE A 40 -5.70 0.05 6.10
CA PHE A 40 -6.50 0.22 7.32
C PHE A 40 -7.94 0.62 6.99
N VAL A 41 -8.84 0.28 7.92
CA VAL A 41 -10.27 0.57 7.77
C VAL A 41 -10.55 2.03 8.07
N ILE A 42 -11.35 2.64 7.21
CA ILE A 42 -11.89 3.99 7.36
C ILE A 42 -13.42 3.93 7.37
N SER A 43 -14.06 5.06 7.69
CA SER A 43 -15.52 5.14 7.79
C SER A 43 -16.24 4.70 6.50
N GLY A 44 -17.43 4.10 6.68
CA GLY A 44 -18.29 3.68 5.57
C GLY A 44 -17.89 2.34 4.94
N LYS A 45 -17.34 1.39 5.72
CA LYS A 45 -16.92 0.06 5.25
C LYS A 45 -15.95 0.13 4.07
N ARG A 46 -14.91 0.93 4.25
CA ARG A 46 -13.88 1.19 3.24
C ARG A 46 -12.51 0.92 3.83
N ILE A 47 -11.57 0.52 2.98
CA ILE A 47 -10.17 0.32 3.34
C ILE A 47 -9.35 1.32 2.54
N LEU A 48 -8.44 2.02 3.21
CA LEU A 48 -7.50 2.93 2.56
C LEU A 48 -6.14 2.24 2.43
N THR A 49 -5.53 2.37 1.25
CA THR A 49 -4.18 1.87 0.93
C THR A 49 -3.54 2.74 -0.17
N ASN A 50 -2.32 2.40 -0.58
CA ASN A 50 -1.64 3.08 -1.67
C ASN A 50 -2.15 2.63 -3.05
N ALA A 51 -2.20 3.54 -4.02
CA ALA A 51 -2.69 3.23 -5.37
C ALA A 51 -1.75 2.30 -6.13
N HIS A 52 -0.44 2.49 -5.99
CA HIS A 52 0.55 1.68 -6.71
C HIS A 52 0.49 0.18 -6.36
N VAL A 53 -0.05 -0.17 -5.19
CA VAL A 53 -0.27 -1.56 -4.76
C VAL A 53 -1.30 -2.25 -5.65
N VAL A 54 -2.32 -1.51 -6.07
CA VAL A 54 -3.51 -2.06 -6.74
C VAL A 54 -3.61 -1.69 -8.23
N ALA A 55 -2.83 -0.72 -8.70
CA ALA A 55 -2.91 -0.20 -10.07
C ALA A 55 -2.73 -1.25 -11.18
N HIS A 56 -2.02 -2.35 -10.91
CA HIS A 56 -1.77 -3.44 -11.86
C HIS A 56 -2.11 -4.83 -11.30
N SER A 57 -2.93 -4.90 -10.26
CA SER A 57 -3.33 -6.19 -9.67
C SER A 57 -4.41 -6.85 -10.50
N THR A 58 -4.25 -8.14 -10.81
CA THR A 58 -5.32 -9.00 -11.36
C THR A 58 -6.26 -9.50 -10.26
N TYR A 59 -5.77 -9.57 -9.03
CA TYR A 59 -6.50 -10.08 -7.88
C TYR A 59 -6.00 -9.40 -6.60
N ILE A 60 -6.92 -8.97 -5.74
CA ILE A 60 -6.62 -8.25 -4.50
C ILE A 60 -7.18 -9.05 -3.34
N GLN A 61 -6.33 -9.34 -2.37
CA GLN A 61 -6.70 -9.99 -1.12
C GLN A 61 -6.32 -9.12 0.06
N VAL A 62 -7.20 -9.08 1.05
CA VAL A 62 -6.96 -8.42 2.33
C VAL A 62 -6.96 -9.49 3.42
N SER A 63 -5.86 -9.55 4.16
CA SER A 63 -5.68 -10.43 5.31
C SER A 63 -6.13 -9.70 6.56
N LYS A 64 -7.21 -10.18 7.19
CA LYS A 64 -7.69 -9.73 8.50
C LYS A 64 -7.12 -10.65 9.57
N ILE A 65 -6.46 -10.07 10.57
CA ILE A 65 -6.05 -10.78 11.79
C ILE A 65 -7.15 -10.53 12.83
N SER A 66 -7.89 -11.58 13.20
CA SER A 66 -8.95 -11.49 14.21
C SER A 66 -8.94 -12.73 15.09
N LYS A 67 -9.08 -12.54 16.41
CA LYS A 67 -9.15 -13.62 17.42
C LYS A 67 -7.99 -14.64 17.32
N GLY A 68 -6.80 -14.17 16.92
CA GLY A 68 -5.61 -15.03 16.74
C GLY A 68 -5.58 -15.84 15.44
N CYS A 69 -6.53 -15.65 14.52
CA CYS A 69 -6.56 -16.31 13.22
C CYS A 69 -6.42 -15.30 12.08
N VAL A 70 -5.75 -15.71 11.00
CA VAL A 70 -5.67 -14.95 9.75
C VAL A 70 -6.79 -15.40 8.82
N GLN A 71 -7.63 -14.46 8.40
CA GLN A 71 -8.72 -14.67 7.45
C GLN A 71 -8.46 -13.82 6.21
N ILE A 72 -8.59 -14.41 5.03
CA ILE A 72 -8.28 -13.75 3.76
C ILE A 72 -9.57 -13.52 2.99
N TYR A 73 -9.77 -12.29 2.52
CA TYR A 73 -10.95 -11.87 1.80
C TYR A 73 -10.57 -11.24 0.47
N THR A 74 -11.37 -11.49 -0.57
CA THR A 74 -11.21 -10.80 -1.86
C THR A 74 -11.73 -9.37 -1.73
N ALA A 75 -10.90 -8.40 -2.14
CA ALA A 75 -11.28 -6.99 -2.18
C ALA A 75 -11.46 -6.50 -3.61
N LYS A 76 -12.24 -5.42 -3.76
CA LYS A 76 -12.45 -4.71 -5.01
C LYS A 76 -11.99 -3.27 -4.86
N VAL A 77 -11.45 -2.72 -5.94
CA VAL A 77 -11.10 -1.29 -6.01
C VAL A 77 -12.38 -0.49 -6.19
N GLN A 78 -12.69 0.39 -5.24
CA GLN A 78 -13.80 1.34 -5.33
C GLN A 78 -13.37 2.65 -6.00
N ALA A 79 -12.18 3.15 -5.68
CA ALA A 79 -11.63 4.37 -6.26
C ALA A 79 -10.09 4.35 -6.23
N MET A 80 -9.45 5.02 -7.18
CA MET A 80 -8.01 5.25 -7.21
C MET A 80 -7.71 6.71 -7.55
N GLY A 81 -6.81 7.30 -6.77
CA GLY A 81 -6.18 8.58 -7.05
C GLY A 81 -4.70 8.35 -7.35
N HIS A 82 -4.35 8.19 -8.62
CA HIS A 82 -2.96 8.02 -9.05
C HIS A 82 -2.09 9.22 -8.68
N GLU A 83 -2.68 10.41 -8.58
CA GLU A 83 -1.97 11.66 -8.31
C GLU A 83 -1.49 11.79 -6.87
N CYS A 84 -2.24 11.22 -5.92
CA CYS A 84 -1.91 11.21 -4.49
C CYS A 84 -1.44 9.84 -4.00
N ASP A 85 -1.32 8.87 -4.92
CA ASP A 85 -1.00 7.47 -4.63
C ASP A 85 -1.94 6.83 -3.60
N LEU A 86 -3.25 7.10 -3.68
CA LEU A 86 -4.24 6.51 -2.78
C LEU A 86 -5.27 5.65 -3.51
N ALA A 87 -5.70 4.56 -2.87
CA ALA A 87 -6.81 3.75 -3.33
C ALA A 87 -7.76 3.39 -2.19
N ILE A 88 -9.05 3.32 -2.53
CA ILE A 88 -10.09 2.84 -1.65
C ILE A 88 -10.51 1.44 -2.11
N LEU A 89 -10.48 0.50 -1.18
CA LEU A 89 -10.97 -0.87 -1.38
C LEU A 89 -12.25 -1.11 -0.60
N VAL A 90 -13.07 -2.03 -1.13
CA VAL A 90 -14.28 -2.54 -0.50
C VAL A 90 -14.28 -4.06 -0.54
N ILE A 91 -14.95 -4.67 0.44
CA ILE A 91 -15.12 -6.12 0.58
C ILE A 91 -16.61 -6.37 0.74
N ASP A 92 -17.17 -7.18 -0.15
CA ASP A 92 -18.62 -7.48 -0.19
C ASP A 92 -19.06 -8.36 0.99
N ILE A 93 -18.15 -9.14 1.56
CA ILE A 93 -18.42 -10.08 2.64
C ILE A 93 -18.60 -9.31 3.96
N GLU A 94 -19.82 -9.29 4.49
CA GLU A 94 -20.18 -8.55 5.71
C GLU A 94 -19.39 -8.99 6.95
N ASP A 95 -19.06 -10.28 7.05
CA ASP A 95 -18.26 -10.84 8.15
C ASP A 95 -16.87 -10.20 8.29
N PHE A 96 -16.34 -9.65 7.19
CA PHE A 96 -15.09 -8.90 7.24
C PHE A 96 -15.22 -7.66 8.14
N TRP A 97 -16.36 -6.98 8.11
CA TRP A 97 -16.59 -5.73 8.84
C TRP A 97 -16.98 -5.94 10.30
N LEU A 98 -17.39 -7.16 10.68
CA LEU A 98 -17.64 -7.51 12.08
C LEU A 98 -16.38 -7.29 12.91
N ASP A 99 -16.53 -6.64 14.06
CA ASP A 99 -15.45 -6.30 14.99
C ASP A 99 -14.37 -5.33 14.43
N MET A 100 -14.56 -4.75 13.24
CA MET A 100 -13.66 -3.74 12.69
C MET A 100 -14.00 -2.35 13.22
N GLN A 101 -12.98 -1.64 13.71
CA GLN A 101 -13.10 -0.25 14.15
C GLN A 101 -12.46 0.66 13.09
N PRO A 102 -13.24 1.50 12.39
CA PRO A 102 -12.68 2.46 11.44
C PRO A 102 -11.83 3.48 12.18
N LEU A 103 -10.68 3.83 11.59
CA LEU A 103 -9.81 4.87 12.11
C LEU A 103 -10.34 6.25 11.71
N GLU A 104 -10.22 7.20 12.63
CA GLU A 104 -10.59 8.59 12.40
C GLU A 104 -9.38 9.41 11.95
N PHE A 105 -9.61 10.39 11.08
CA PHE A 105 -8.57 11.29 10.62
C PHE A 105 -8.46 12.51 11.53
N GLY A 106 -7.23 12.85 11.89
CA GLY A 106 -6.88 14.04 12.65
C GLY A 106 -6.36 15.18 11.78
N ASN A 107 -5.93 16.24 12.47
CA ASN A 107 -5.28 17.38 11.84
C ASN A 107 -3.79 17.10 11.58
N ILE A 108 -3.20 17.93 10.73
CA ILE A 108 -1.77 17.94 10.45
C ILE A 108 -1.00 18.19 11.76
N PRO A 109 0.01 17.37 12.12
CA PRO A 109 0.80 17.55 13.34
C PRO A 109 1.72 18.77 13.24
N PHE A 110 2.33 19.14 14.36
CA PHE A 110 3.42 20.12 14.38
C PHE A 110 4.77 19.49 14.01
N LEU A 111 5.71 20.31 13.55
CA LEU A 111 7.11 19.91 13.43
C LEU A 111 7.65 19.41 14.77
N GLN A 112 8.55 18.43 14.75
CA GLN A 112 9.16 17.79 15.92
C GLN A 112 8.18 17.03 16.83
N TYR A 113 6.92 16.87 16.40
CA TYR A 113 5.95 16.08 17.16
C TYR A 113 6.22 14.58 16.99
N VAL A 114 5.95 13.80 18.05
CA VAL A 114 6.09 12.34 18.03
C VAL A 114 4.84 11.71 17.44
N VAL A 115 5.03 10.88 16.43
CA VAL A 115 3.98 10.13 15.74
C VAL A 115 4.33 8.65 15.79
N SER A 116 3.33 7.79 15.58
CA SER A 116 3.52 6.35 15.62
C SER A 116 3.14 5.73 14.27
N VAL A 117 4.02 4.93 13.68
CA VAL A 117 3.77 4.27 12.38
C VAL A 117 3.56 2.78 12.61
N GLY A 118 2.54 2.20 11.97
CA GLY A 118 2.36 0.74 11.98
C GLY A 118 3.54 0.02 11.30
N SER A 119 3.97 -1.11 11.86
CA SER A 119 5.09 -1.89 11.31
C SER A 119 4.81 -3.39 11.39
N ALA A 120 5.00 -4.08 10.25
CA ALA A 120 4.93 -5.54 10.18
C ALA A 120 6.08 -6.19 10.93
N HIS A 121 7.27 -5.60 10.80
CA HIS A 121 8.51 -6.14 11.36
C HIS A 121 8.44 -6.31 12.89
N LEU A 122 7.84 -5.34 13.59
CA LEU A 122 7.72 -5.36 15.05
C LEU A 122 6.34 -5.79 15.56
N ILE A 123 5.41 -6.16 14.65
CA ILE A 123 4.00 -6.46 14.97
C ILE A 123 3.45 -5.40 15.96
N GLY A 124 3.50 -4.13 15.55
CA GLY A 124 3.21 -3.03 16.46
C GLY A 124 3.33 -1.66 15.84
N LYS A 125 3.65 -0.67 16.68
CA LYS A 125 3.86 0.72 16.29
C LYS A 125 5.29 1.17 16.60
N ILE A 126 5.90 1.92 15.70
CA ILE A 126 7.21 2.56 15.89
C ILE A 126 7.00 4.05 16.13
N LYS A 127 7.56 4.58 17.21
CA LYS A 127 7.55 6.02 17.49
C LYS A 127 8.63 6.71 16.68
N VAL A 128 8.25 7.74 15.95
CA VAL A 128 9.11 8.52 15.06
C VAL A 128 8.77 10.01 15.22
N VAL A 129 9.68 10.89 14.81
CA VAL A 129 9.49 12.34 14.93
C VAL A 129 9.17 12.94 13.57
N VAL A 130 8.24 13.89 13.51
CA VAL A 130 7.99 14.69 12.31
C VAL A 130 9.18 15.61 12.05
N SER A 131 9.94 15.31 10.99
CA SER A 131 11.13 16.07 10.63
C SER A 131 10.80 17.25 9.72
N ARG A 132 9.80 17.11 8.85
CA ARG A 132 9.39 18.15 7.90
C ARG A 132 7.92 18.06 7.51
N ILE A 133 7.33 19.21 7.20
CA ILE A 133 6.02 19.35 6.58
C ILE A 133 6.23 20.25 5.38
N GLU A 134 6.12 19.70 4.17
CA GLU A 134 6.40 20.42 2.93
C GLU A 134 5.44 20.01 1.82
N SER A 135 5.31 20.87 0.81
CA SER A 135 4.58 20.51 -0.39
C SER A 135 5.54 19.86 -1.38
N ILE A 136 5.32 18.58 -1.67
CA ILE A 136 6.13 17.79 -2.60
C ILE A 136 5.40 17.61 -3.92
N VAL A 137 6.16 17.46 -4.99
CA VAL A 137 5.62 17.11 -6.31
C VAL A 137 5.53 15.59 -6.40
N TYR A 138 4.32 15.04 -6.54
CA TYR A 138 4.11 13.60 -6.72
C TYR A 138 4.47 13.18 -8.16
N ALA A 139 5.27 12.12 -8.30
CA ALA A 139 6.04 11.76 -9.49
C ALA A 139 5.17 11.42 -10.70
N HIS A 140 3.94 11.01 -10.45
CA HIS A 140 3.03 10.59 -11.50
C HIS A 140 2.14 11.72 -12.03
N SER A 141 1.95 12.81 -11.27
CA SER A 141 0.97 13.86 -11.59
C SER A 141 1.58 15.24 -11.79
N SER A 142 2.82 15.47 -11.33
CA SER A 142 3.42 16.80 -11.25
C SER A 142 2.60 17.79 -10.39
N ILE A 143 1.70 17.27 -9.54
CA ILE A 143 0.88 18.06 -8.62
C ILE A 143 1.61 18.18 -7.29
N LYS A 144 1.57 19.41 -6.75
CA LYS A 144 2.09 19.75 -5.42
C LYS A 144 1.06 19.38 -4.36
N LEU A 145 1.35 18.36 -3.56
CA LEU A 145 0.52 17.95 -2.43
C LEU A 145 1.33 18.01 -1.14
N LEU A 146 0.64 18.17 -0.02
CA LEU A 146 1.28 18.21 1.29
C LEU A 146 1.78 16.82 1.66
N ALA A 147 3.05 16.74 2.08
CA ALA A 147 3.63 15.54 2.65
C ALA A 147 4.29 15.84 3.99
N ILE A 148 4.28 14.82 4.84
CA ILE A 148 4.91 14.83 6.15
C ILE A 148 6.08 13.86 6.08
N GLN A 149 7.29 14.36 6.33
CA GLN A 149 8.48 13.53 6.47
C GLN A 149 8.66 13.17 7.94
N ILE A 150 8.99 11.90 8.16
CA ILE A 150 9.29 11.34 9.47
C ILE A 150 10.77 10.98 9.53
N ASP A 151 11.37 11.12 10.70
CA ASP A 151 12.75 10.72 10.96
C ASP A 151 12.84 9.21 11.21
N ALA A 152 12.49 8.44 10.18
CA ALA A 152 12.54 6.98 10.18
C ALA A 152 12.68 6.44 8.77
N LEU A 153 13.24 5.24 8.66
CA LEU A 153 13.35 4.56 7.38
C LEU A 153 11.97 4.05 6.95
N VAL A 154 11.52 4.47 5.77
CA VAL A 154 10.39 3.85 5.09
C VAL A 154 10.89 2.57 4.41
N THR A 155 10.34 1.43 4.83
CA THR A 155 10.68 0.10 4.29
C THR A 155 9.38 -0.59 3.86
N PRO A 156 9.44 -1.64 3.03
CA PRO A 156 8.25 -2.41 2.69
C PRO A 156 7.39 -2.84 3.90
N ASP A 157 8.00 -2.97 5.09
CA ASP A 157 7.34 -3.33 6.34
C ASP A 157 6.48 -2.22 6.97
N ASN A 158 6.48 -1.00 6.42
CA ASN A 158 5.68 0.12 6.91
C ASN A 158 4.92 0.89 5.81
N ILE A 159 5.13 0.59 4.53
CA ILE A 159 4.38 1.23 3.44
C ILE A 159 2.90 0.80 3.52
N GLY A 160 2.01 1.77 3.31
CA GLY A 160 0.57 1.61 3.45
C GLY A 160 0.07 1.69 4.90
N ALA A 161 0.97 1.80 5.88
CA ALA A 161 0.59 1.79 7.29
C ALA A 161 -0.04 3.12 7.69
N PRO A 162 -1.07 3.09 8.56
CA PRO A 162 -1.57 4.32 9.17
C PRO A 162 -0.48 4.95 10.05
N VAL A 163 -0.37 6.27 9.96
CA VAL A 163 0.46 7.09 10.84
C VAL A 163 -0.44 7.73 11.89
N PHE A 164 -0.18 7.43 13.17
CA PHE A 164 -0.98 7.87 14.31
C PHE A 164 -0.37 9.09 15.01
N LEU A 165 -1.22 9.96 15.54
CA LEU A 165 -0.79 11.07 16.40
C LEU A 165 -0.43 10.54 17.79
N GLY A 166 0.87 10.54 18.14
CA GLY A 166 1.36 10.00 19.41
C GLY A 166 0.92 8.55 19.65
N ASP A 167 0.31 8.30 20.81
CA ASP A 167 -0.23 6.98 21.20
C ASP A 167 -1.75 6.85 20.92
N SER A 168 -2.37 7.86 20.29
CA SER A 168 -3.80 7.83 19.97
C SER A 168 -4.15 6.87 18.82
N LEU A 169 -5.45 6.70 18.57
CA LEU A 169 -5.98 6.03 17.37
C LEU A 169 -6.33 6.99 16.23
N VAL A 170 -5.97 8.27 16.37
CA VAL A 170 -6.21 9.28 15.35
C VAL A 170 -5.12 9.21 14.29
N VAL A 171 -5.52 9.02 13.04
CA VAL A 171 -4.64 8.90 11.88
C VAL A 171 -4.39 10.27 11.27
N ILE A 172 -3.13 10.60 11.02
CA ILE A 172 -2.72 11.86 10.39
C ILE A 172 -2.25 11.69 8.94
N GLY A 173 -2.14 10.44 8.48
CA GLY A 173 -1.71 10.12 7.12
C GLY A 173 -1.47 8.62 6.93
N ILE A 174 -1.07 8.27 5.71
CA ILE A 174 -0.63 6.93 5.34
C ILE A 174 0.86 7.00 4.98
N CYS A 175 1.62 5.99 5.39
CA CYS A 175 3.03 5.89 5.04
C CYS A 175 3.17 5.52 3.57
N PHE A 176 3.98 6.27 2.82
CA PHE A 176 4.30 5.96 1.43
C PHE A 176 5.78 6.22 1.16
N GLN A 177 6.35 5.48 0.22
CA GLN A 177 7.72 5.70 -0.20
C GLN A 177 7.76 6.70 -1.35
N MET A 178 8.46 7.82 -1.16
CA MET A 178 8.79 8.74 -2.24
C MET A 178 9.79 8.08 -3.19
N SER A 179 9.55 8.17 -4.49
CA SER A 179 10.51 7.73 -5.52
C SER A 179 11.66 8.73 -5.66
N ASP A 180 12.81 8.29 -6.19
CA ASP A 180 13.94 9.19 -6.46
C ASP A 180 13.59 10.38 -7.37
N LYS A 181 12.54 10.24 -8.19
CA LYS A 181 12.03 11.34 -9.03
C LYS A 181 11.29 12.39 -8.20
N ASP A 182 10.54 11.98 -7.17
CA ASP A 182 9.87 12.87 -6.22
C ASP A 182 10.87 13.74 -5.46
N ILE A 183 11.97 13.12 -5.01
CA ILE A 183 13.04 13.77 -4.23
C ILE A 183 13.81 14.79 -5.09
N LYS A 184 14.05 14.48 -6.38
CA LYS A 184 14.69 15.43 -7.30
C LYS A 184 13.79 16.62 -7.60
N ASN A 185 12.49 16.39 -7.81
CA ASN A 185 11.54 17.45 -8.11
C ASN A 185 11.29 18.39 -6.91
N SER A 186 11.32 17.89 -5.67
CA SER A 186 11.21 18.76 -4.48
C SER A 186 12.43 19.68 -4.29
N ARG A 187 13.64 19.21 -4.63
CA ARG A 187 14.86 20.05 -4.58
C ARG A 187 14.86 21.15 -5.64
N LEU A 188 14.40 20.86 -6.86
CA LEU A 188 14.37 21.83 -7.96
C LEU A 188 13.40 23.00 -7.75
N VAL A 189 12.41 22.86 -6.86
CA VAL A 189 11.47 23.93 -6.53
C VAL A 189 12.06 24.94 -5.53
N HIS A 190 13.09 24.57 -4.77
CA HIS A 190 13.74 25.47 -3.81
C HIS A 190 14.83 26.36 -4.43
N ASP A 191 15.23 26.09 -5.68
CA ASP A 191 16.29 26.80 -6.38
C ASP A 191 15.78 27.87 -7.38
N ASN A 192 14.50 28.27 -7.32
CA ASN A 192 13.93 29.34 -8.16
C ASN A 192 13.28 30.46 -7.35
#